data_AF-A0A4P7LJD3-F1
#
_entry.id   AF-A0A4P7LJD3-F1
#
_cell.length_a   1.000
_cell.length_b   1.000
_cell.length_c   1.000
_cell.angle_alpha   90.00
_cell.angle_beta   90.00
_cell.angle_gamma   90.00
#
_symmetry.space_group_name_H-M   'P 1'
#
loop_
_entity.id
_entity.type
_entity.pdbx_description
1 polymer ?
#
loop_
_entity_poly.entity_id
_entity_poly.type
_entity_poly.pdbx_seq_one_letter_code
_entity_poly.pdbx_strand_id
1 'polypeptide(L)'
;MTLFQVIKQAAAAIMGQPAAPSPPKDEVPVGTGADNEYQILINGVPNLFRDEGDHVVHFIAVFDSQIQHTTYGDKVLPEVVPRWSKLDRHEGDGVTPQSVAESVMRQAEDRLPVAAPAAAQDNPAESRQSGHADRQMPHRAPTKSAEARQEGHASRSNYTVGTLIEWGEMEFPNRKPGGRATYTSFAVKLDTSAGEKTLQGEGLKDALADVACNIGDRVGIKRLHKEKVPAFHHGTGRPILDPATGEQKLWDRWVWQVNRIH
;
A
#
# COMPACT_ATOMS: atom_id res chain seq x y z
N MET A 1 35.69 12.83 -8.34
CA MET A 1 35.34 11.46 -8.76
C MET A 1 35.74 10.52 -7.65
N THR A 2 34.89 9.57 -7.27
CA THR A 2 35.09 8.72 -6.07
C THR A 2 35.45 7.29 -6.45
N LEU A 3 36.23 6.62 -5.59
CA LEU A 3 36.82 5.30 -5.85
C LEU A 3 35.79 4.23 -6.26
N PHE A 4 34.58 4.32 -5.73
CA PHE A 4 33.45 3.42 -6.05
C PHE A 4 33.04 3.41 -7.53
N GLN A 5 33.23 4.50 -8.27
CA GLN A 5 32.91 4.55 -9.70
C GLN A 5 33.86 3.66 -10.52
N VAL A 6 35.15 3.64 -10.15
CA VAL A 6 36.19 2.82 -10.81
C VAL A 6 35.92 1.33 -10.59
N ILE A 7 35.52 0.94 -9.37
CA ILE A 7 35.22 -0.45 -9.01
C ILE A 7 34.00 -0.97 -9.81
N LYS A 8 32.95 -0.16 -9.98
CA LYS A 8 31.79 -0.53 -10.83
C LYS A 8 32.17 -0.73 -12.30
N GLN A 9 33.03 0.12 -12.86
CA GLN A 9 33.51 -0.03 -14.25
C GLN A 9 34.40 -1.27 -14.43
N ALA A 10 35.27 -1.57 -13.46
CA ALA A 10 36.12 -2.76 -13.49
C ALA A 10 35.30 -4.07 -13.47
N ALA A 11 34.22 -4.12 -12.67
CA ALA A 11 33.34 -5.29 -12.61
C ALA A 11 32.58 -5.51 -13.94
N ALA A 12 32.02 -4.45 -14.53
CA ALA A 12 31.29 -4.54 -15.80
C ALA A 12 32.19 -5.04 -16.96
N ALA A 13 33.43 -4.58 -17.02
CA ALA A 13 34.40 -4.98 -18.05
C ALA A 13 34.79 -6.48 -17.98
N ILE A 14 34.69 -7.10 -16.81
CA ILE A 14 35.01 -8.53 -16.61
C ILE A 14 33.82 -9.44 -16.95
N MET A 15 32.58 -8.95 -16.80
CA MET A 15 31.36 -9.76 -16.99
C MET A 15 30.77 -9.70 -18.42
N GLY A 16 31.39 -8.96 -19.34
CA GLY A 16 30.96 -8.91 -20.75
C GLY A 16 29.56 -8.31 -20.96
N GLN A 17 29.03 -7.57 -19.98
CA GLN A 17 27.75 -6.89 -20.12
C GLN A 17 27.88 -5.76 -21.15
N PRO A 18 26.93 -5.62 -22.11
CA PRO A 18 26.89 -4.42 -22.94
C PRO A 18 26.69 -3.21 -22.03
N ALA A 19 27.44 -2.14 -22.27
CA ALA A 19 27.35 -0.93 -21.46
C ALA A 19 25.91 -0.42 -21.46
N ALA A 20 25.30 -0.30 -20.27
CA ALA A 20 23.98 0.27 -20.12
C ALA A 20 23.95 1.66 -20.78
N PRO A 21 22.88 2.02 -21.52
CA PRO A 21 22.80 3.32 -22.16
C PRO A 21 22.94 4.41 -21.08
N SER A 22 23.84 5.35 -21.32
CA SER A 22 24.03 6.49 -20.42
C SER A 22 22.68 7.18 -20.20
N PRO A 23 22.26 7.42 -18.93
CA PRO A 23 21.03 8.18 -18.69
C PRO A 23 21.13 9.55 -19.37
N PRO A 24 20.02 10.10 -19.90
CA PRO A 24 20.01 11.42 -20.50
C PRO A 24 20.53 12.44 -19.48
N LYS A 25 21.28 13.45 -19.95
CA LYS A 25 22.03 14.38 -19.08
C LYS A 25 21.17 15.19 -18.11
N ASP A 26 19.86 15.24 -18.36
CA ASP A 26 18.89 16.03 -17.62
C ASP A 26 17.98 15.17 -16.71
N GLU A 27 18.25 13.86 -16.58
CA GLU A 27 17.64 13.02 -15.55
C GLU A 27 18.22 13.37 -14.17
N VAL A 28 17.58 14.34 -13.51
CA VAL A 28 17.84 14.67 -12.12
C VAL A 28 17.48 13.45 -11.25
N PRO A 29 18.38 12.94 -10.40
CA PRO A 29 18.12 11.72 -9.64
C PRO A 29 17.01 11.95 -8.59
N VAL A 30 16.09 10.99 -8.51
CA VAL A 30 14.93 10.99 -7.61
C VAL A 30 14.96 9.77 -6.69
N GLY A 31 14.54 9.95 -5.44
CA GLY A 31 14.57 8.90 -4.41
C GLY A 31 15.95 8.68 -3.80
N THR A 32 16.75 9.75 -3.73
CA THR A 32 18.07 9.75 -3.10
C THR A 32 18.02 9.97 -1.59
N GLY A 33 16.89 10.47 -1.07
CA GLY A 33 16.77 10.93 0.32
C GLY A 33 17.35 12.33 0.52
N ALA A 34 17.27 13.18 -0.51
CA ALA A 34 17.68 14.58 -0.41
C ALA A 34 16.68 15.41 0.41
N ASP A 35 17.11 16.54 0.96
CA ASP A 35 16.30 17.39 1.87
C ASP A 35 15.01 17.95 1.21
N ASN A 36 14.94 17.97 -0.13
CA ASN A 36 13.75 18.35 -0.90
C ASN A 36 12.84 17.16 -1.29
N GLU A 37 13.13 15.94 -0.82
CA GLU A 37 12.37 14.72 -1.11
C GLU A 37 11.62 14.19 0.12
N TYR A 38 10.30 14.13 0.01
CA TYR A 38 9.41 13.64 1.06
C TYR A 38 8.80 12.30 0.66
N GLN A 39 9.03 11.24 1.44
CA GLN A 39 8.56 9.88 1.12
C GLN A 39 7.53 9.36 2.13
N ILE A 40 6.45 8.76 1.64
CA ILE A 40 5.37 8.20 2.47
C ILE A 40 4.68 7.02 1.76
N LEU A 41 4.20 6.03 2.52
CA LEU A 41 3.42 4.93 1.96
C LEU A 41 1.94 5.33 1.88
N ILE A 42 1.31 5.17 0.71
CA ILE A 42 -0.14 5.39 0.53
C ILE A 42 -0.73 4.12 -0.08
N ASN A 43 -1.71 3.53 0.61
CA ASN A 43 -2.28 2.21 0.28
C ASN A 43 -1.22 1.07 0.13
N GLY A 44 -0.04 1.22 0.74
CA GLY A 44 1.08 0.27 0.65
C GLY A 44 2.06 0.53 -0.50
N VAL A 45 1.78 1.49 -1.38
CA VAL A 45 2.70 1.93 -2.44
C VAL A 45 3.57 3.08 -1.90
N PRO A 46 4.91 3.03 -2.02
CA PRO A 46 5.76 4.19 -1.73
C PRO A 46 5.47 5.34 -2.71
N ASN A 47 5.17 6.51 -2.16
CA ASN A 47 4.97 7.76 -2.87
C ASN A 47 6.11 8.71 -2.48
N LEU A 48 6.60 9.49 -3.44
CA LEU A 48 7.62 10.50 -3.23
C LEU A 48 7.11 11.85 -3.76
N PHE A 49 7.20 12.87 -2.92
CA PHE A 49 6.80 14.24 -3.22
C PHE A 49 8.07 15.08 -3.15
N ARG A 50 8.44 15.73 -4.26
CA ARG A 50 9.71 16.46 -4.38
C ARG A 50 9.45 17.94 -4.60
N ASP A 51 10.07 18.78 -3.78
CA ASP A 51 10.03 20.24 -3.90
C ASP A 51 11.04 20.71 -4.95
N GLU A 52 10.60 21.51 -5.92
CA GLU A 52 11.45 22.18 -6.91
C GLU A 52 11.36 23.73 -6.80
N GLY A 53 10.72 24.26 -5.76
CA GLY A 53 10.67 25.68 -5.41
C GLY A 53 9.40 26.42 -5.84
N ASP A 54 8.97 26.31 -7.10
CA ASP A 54 7.69 26.85 -7.59
C ASP A 54 6.54 25.83 -7.54
N HIS A 55 6.87 24.56 -7.31
CA HIS A 55 5.93 23.44 -7.37
C HIS A 55 6.46 22.19 -6.68
N VAL A 56 5.55 21.24 -6.43
CA VAL A 56 5.88 19.89 -5.98
C VAL A 56 5.61 18.88 -7.09
N VAL A 57 6.56 17.99 -7.36
CA VAL A 57 6.39 16.85 -8.26
C VAL A 57 6.01 15.60 -7.47
N HIS A 58 4.95 14.90 -7.88
CA HIS A 58 4.53 13.64 -7.26
C HIS A 58 5.00 12.45 -8.11
N PHE A 59 5.70 11.52 -7.47
CA PHE A 59 6.16 10.25 -8.02
C PHE A 59 5.57 9.06 -7.24
N ILE A 60 5.43 7.93 -7.93
CA ILE A 60 5.14 6.63 -7.32
C ILE A 60 6.28 5.64 -7.59
N ALA A 61 6.54 4.77 -6.63
CA ALA A 61 7.45 3.65 -6.80
C ALA A 61 6.81 2.59 -7.72
N VAL A 62 7.53 2.24 -8.79
CA VAL A 62 7.23 1.10 -9.67
C VAL A 62 8.34 0.07 -9.47
N PHE A 63 7.97 -1.20 -9.34
CA PHE A 63 8.90 -2.33 -9.22
C PHE A 63 8.67 -3.26 -10.40
N ASP A 64 9.68 -3.49 -11.22
CA ASP A 64 9.57 -4.49 -12.28
C ASP A 64 9.72 -5.92 -11.73
N SER A 65 9.40 -6.90 -12.55
CA SER A 65 9.75 -8.30 -12.31
C SER A 65 10.76 -8.73 -13.37
N GLN A 66 11.97 -9.10 -12.95
CA GLN A 66 13.09 -9.41 -13.84
C GLN A 66 13.42 -10.90 -13.77
N ILE A 67 13.75 -11.51 -14.92
CA ILE A 67 14.27 -12.86 -14.96
C ILE A 67 15.75 -12.80 -14.57
N GLN A 68 16.07 -13.36 -13.40
CA GLN A 68 17.44 -13.51 -12.92
C GLN A 68 17.86 -14.98 -13.02
N HIS A 69 19.05 -15.22 -13.55
CA HIS A 69 19.63 -16.57 -13.61
C HIS A 69 20.16 -16.95 -12.23
N THR A 70 19.65 -18.04 -11.66
CA THR A 70 20.06 -18.54 -10.33
C THR A 70 20.63 -19.95 -10.41
N THR A 71 21.29 -20.41 -9.34
CA THR A 71 21.72 -21.81 -9.19
C THR A 71 20.57 -22.83 -9.26
N TYR A 72 19.32 -22.38 -9.15
CA TYR A 72 18.10 -23.17 -9.31
C TYR A 72 17.43 -22.96 -10.68
N GLY A 73 18.20 -22.50 -11.68
CA GLY A 73 17.71 -22.07 -12.99
C GLY A 73 17.13 -20.65 -12.95
N ASP A 74 16.52 -20.23 -14.05
CA ASP A 74 15.93 -18.89 -14.17
C ASP A 74 14.78 -18.68 -13.17
N LYS A 75 14.70 -17.50 -12.59
CA LYS A 75 13.66 -17.09 -11.63
C LYS A 75 13.17 -15.70 -11.98
N VAL A 76 11.85 -15.54 -12.05
CA VAL A 76 11.23 -14.20 -12.02
C VAL A 76 11.34 -13.71 -10.59
N LEU A 77 12.15 -12.68 -10.36
CA LEU A 77 12.33 -12.05 -9.05
C LEU A 77 11.86 -10.59 -9.13
N PRO A 78 11.22 -10.06 -8.07
CA PRO A 78 10.87 -8.65 -8.01
C PRO A 78 12.12 -7.78 -7.91
N GLU A 79 12.08 -6.61 -8.52
CA GLU A 79 13.08 -5.57 -8.35
C GLU A 79 13.09 -5.10 -6.88
N VAL A 80 14.28 -4.97 -6.28
CA VAL A 80 14.43 -4.65 -4.84
C VAL A 80 14.56 -3.14 -4.60
N VAL A 81 14.83 -2.37 -5.67
CA VAL A 81 14.93 -0.91 -5.66
C VAL A 81 13.83 -0.38 -6.58
N PRO A 82 12.99 0.57 -6.14
CA PRO A 82 11.93 1.11 -6.99
C PRO A 82 12.50 2.02 -8.09
N ARG A 83 11.88 1.95 -9.27
CA ARG A 83 11.99 3.01 -10.28
C ARG A 83 10.90 4.04 -10.03
N TRP A 84 11.27 5.32 -9.94
CA TRP A 84 10.31 6.39 -9.67
C TRP A 84 9.62 6.85 -10.95
N SER A 85 8.30 6.64 -11.03
CA SER A 85 7.46 7.13 -12.13
C SER A 85 6.77 8.41 -11.71
N LYS A 86 6.91 9.49 -12.50
CA LYS A 86 6.20 10.76 -12.26
C LYS A 86 4.71 10.56 -12.51
N LEU A 87 3.90 10.81 -11.48
CA LEU A 87 2.45 10.73 -11.55
C LEU A 87 1.81 12.10 -11.83
N ASP A 88 2.32 13.18 -11.22
CA ASP A 88 1.61 14.46 -11.20
C ASP A 88 2.53 15.69 -10.99
N ARG A 89 1.97 16.90 -11.15
CA ARG A 89 2.61 18.19 -10.80
C ARG A 89 1.61 19.04 -10.01
N HIS A 90 2.03 19.53 -8.84
CA HIS A 90 1.18 20.35 -7.95
C HIS A 90 1.78 21.75 -7.84
N GLU A 91 1.05 22.73 -8.38
CA GLU A 91 1.45 24.14 -8.48
C GLU A 91 0.61 25.01 -7.54
N GLY A 92 1.19 26.07 -7.00
CA GLY A 92 0.49 27.08 -6.19
C GLY A 92 1.35 27.71 -5.10
N ASP A 93 0.99 28.92 -4.68
CA ASP A 93 1.71 29.67 -3.64
C ASP A 93 1.73 28.89 -2.32
N GLY A 94 2.94 28.57 -1.82
CA GLY A 94 3.14 27.90 -0.54
C GLY A 94 2.81 26.39 -0.53
N VAL A 95 2.68 25.75 -1.70
CA VAL A 95 2.49 24.29 -1.79
C VAL A 95 3.77 23.56 -1.34
N THR A 96 3.68 22.80 -0.25
CA THR A 96 4.80 21.98 0.28
C THR A 96 4.58 20.48 0.03
N PRO A 97 5.65 19.65 -0.03
CA PRO A 97 5.51 18.20 -0.20
C PRO A 97 4.60 17.54 0.82
N GLN A 98 4.64 17.99 2.09
CA GLN A 98 3.76 17.54 3.17
C GLN A 98 2.28 17.87 2.87
N SER A 99 1.97 19.09 2.43
CA SER A 99 0.60 19.51 2.12
C SER A 99 0.00 18.73 0.95
N VAL A 100 0.82 18.41 -0.07
CA VAL A 100 0.43 17.58 -1.20
C VAL A 100 0.20 16.14 -0.76
N ALA A 101 1.11 15.56 0.03
CA ALA A 101 0.97 14.22 0.55
C ALA A 101 -0.32 14.05 1.36
N GLU A 102 -0.67 15.01 2.23
CA GLU A 102 -1.96 15.02 2.92
C GLU A 102 -3.16 15.06 1.98
N SER A 103 -3.10 15.91 0.94
CA SER A 103 -4.17 16.02 -0.04
C SER A 103 -4.38 14.69 -0.77
N VAL A 104 -3.29 14.08 -1.25
CA VAL A 104 -3.32 12.76 -1.92
C VAL A 104 -3.80 11.66 -0.96
N MET A 105 -3.39 11.64 0.31
CA MET A 105 -3.90 10.70 1.31
C MET A 105 -5.41 10.87 1.56
N ARG A 106 -5.91 12.11 1.61
CA ARG A 106 -7.35 12.41 1.77
C ARG A 106 -8.17 12.04 0.51
N GLN A 107 -7.52 11.99 -0.67
CA GLN A 107 -8.12 11.64 -1.97
C GLN A 107 -7.88 10.18 -2.39
N ALA A 108 -7.24 9.35 -1.55
CA ALA A 108 -6.77 8.00 -1.89
C ALA A 108 -7.88 6.92 -2.02
N GLU A 109 -9.13 7.32 -2.31
CA GLU A 109 -10.26 6.47 -2.70
C GLU A 109 -10.35 6.25 -4.23
N ASP A 110 -9.96 7.23 -5.05
CA ASP A 110 -10.21 7.20 -6.51
C ASP A 110 -9.04 6.69 -7.38
N ARG A 111 -7.78 6.85 -6.93
CA ARG A 111 -6.59 6.44 -7.73
C ARG A 111 -6.24 4.97 -7.53
N LEU A 112 -6.88 4.09 -8.32
CA LEU A 112 -6.36 2.75 -8.61
C LEU A 112 -5.03 2.88 -9.39
N PRO A 113 -3.99 2.09 -9.07
CA PRO A 113 -2.80 2.01 -9.92
C PRO A 113 -3.16 1.31 -11.23
N VAL A 114 -3.27 2.08 -12.31
CA VAL A 114 -3.33 1.51 -13.66
C VAL A 114 -1.96 0.90 -13.96
N ALA A 115 -1.88 -0.42 -13.86
CA ALA A 115 -0.76 -1.18 -14.42
C ALA A 115 -0.76 -0.94 -15.93
N ALA A 116 0.13 -0.06 -16.40
CA ALA A 116 0.26 0.25 -17.82
C ALA A 116 0.64 -1.03 -18.59
N PRO A 117 -0.15 -1.48 -19.58
CA PRO A 117 0.25 -2.60 -20.41
C PRO A 117 1.52 -2.22 -21.18
N ALA A 118 2.50 -3.12 -21.22
CA ALA A 118 3.71 -2.91 -22.01
C ALA A 118 3.35 -2.64 -23.48
N ALA A 119 4.02 -1.66 -24.09
CA ALA A 119 3.74 -1.23 -25.45
C ALA A 119 4.12 -2.32 -26.47
N ALA A 120 3.16 -3.18 -26.81
CA ALA A 120 3.27 -4.06 -27.97
C ALA A 120 3.31 -3.20 -29.24
N GLN A 121 4.39 -3.30 -30.00
CA GLN A 121 4.62 -2.47 -31.18
C GLN A 121 3.69 -2.89 -32.33
N ASP A 122 3.15 -1.89 -33.06
CA ASP A 122 2.39 -2.11 -34.29
C ASP A 122 3.23 -2.86 -35.35
N ASN A 123 2.61 -3.84 -36.00
CA ASN A 123 3.09 -4.43 -37.26
C ASN A 123 1.91 -4.99 -38.06
N PRO A 124 1.37 -4.27 -39.06
CA PRO A 124 0.23 -4.72 -39.86
C PRO A 124 0.67 -5.34 -41.21
N ALA A 125 0.36 -6.62 -41.47
CA ALA A 125 0.31 -7.18 -42.84
C ALA A 125 -0.40 -8.55 -42.97
N GLU A 126 -0.90 -8.80 -44.18
CA GLU A 126 -1.17 -10.09 -44.84
C GLU A 126 -2.05 -11.19 -44.18
N SER A 127 -3.35 -10.97 -44.35
CA SER A 127 -4.39 -12.00 -44.58
C SER A 127 -3.96 -13.17 -45.48
N ARG A 128 -4.19 -14.44 -45.06
CA ARG A 128 -4.43 -15.60 -45.95
C ARG A 128 -5.53 -16.53 -45.44
N GLN A 129 -6.21 -17.18 -46.38
CA GLN A 129 -7.33 -18.13 -46.20
C GLN A 129 -6.77 -19.57 -45.99
N SER A 130 -7.50 -20.67 -45.71
CA SER A 130 -8.95 -20.98 -45.69
C SER A 130 -9.20 -22.35 -45.01
N GLY A 131 -10.45 -22.63 -44.61
CA GLY A 131 -10.96 -23.98 -44.26
C GLY A 131 -11.00 -24.28 -42.76
N HIS A 132 -11.99 -25.01 -42.21
CA HIS A 132 -13.13 -25.73 -42.84
C HIS A 132 -14.35 -25.73 -41.89
N ALA A 133 -15.56 -25.65 -42.44
CA ALA A 133 -16.81 -26.14 -41.81
C ALA A 133 -17.19 -27.48 -42.48
N ASP A 134 -18.13 -28.33 -42.04
CA ASP A 134 -19.14 -28.32 -40.94
C ASP A 134 -19.41 -29.84 -40.61
N ARG A 135 -20.27 -30.37 -39.73
CA ARG A 135 -21.39 -29.89 -38.88
C ARG A 135 -21.76 -30.96 -37.84
N GLN A 136 -22.14 -30.56 -36.61
CA GLN A 136 -23.36 -31.05 -35.87
C GLN A 136 -23.46 -30.55 -34.41
N MET A 137 -24.67 -30.09 -34.06
CA MET A 137 -25.19 -29.71 -32.74
C MET A 137 -26.31 -30.73 -32.36
N PRO A 138 -26.98 -30.69 -31.18
CA PRO A 138 -26.78 -29.84 -29.99
C PRO A 138 -26.69 -30.62 -28.64
N HIS A 139 -26.36 -29.94 -27.53
CA HIS A 139 -27.31 -29.82 -26.40
C HIS A 139 -26.84 -28.93 -25.22
N ARG A 140 -27.71 -27.98 -24.88
CA ARG A 140 -28.16 -27.66 -23.49
C ARG A 140 -27.09 -27.27 -22.46
N ALA A 141 -26.88 -25.96 -22.32
CA ALA A 141 -26.49 -25.38 -21.02
C ALA A 141 -27.56 -25.71 -19.95
N PRO A 142 -27.17 -25.72 -18.66
CA PRO A 142 -27.32 -24.47 -17.92
C PRO A 142 -26.04 -24.00 -17.24
N THR A 143 -25.89 -22.68 -17.20
CA THR A 143 -24.96 -21.95 -16.35
C THR A 143 -25.12 -22.37 -14.89
N LYS A 144 -24.03 -22.88 -14.30
CA LYS A 144 -23.77 -22.70 -12.86
C LYS A 144 -22.68 -21.66 -12.71
N SER A 145 -23.10 -20.40 -12.56
CA SER A 145 -22.21 -19.33 -12.11
C SER A 145 -21.63 -19.75 -10.77
N ALA A 146 -20.36 -20.14 -10.74
CA ALA A 146 -19.63 -20.23 -9.50
C ALA A 146 -19.38 -18.79 -9.01
N GLU A 147 -20.30 -18.30 -8.17
CA GLU A 147 -20.10 -17.07 -7.41
C GLU A 147 -18.93 -17.29 -6.45
N ALA A 148 -17.71 -17.10 -6.96
CA ALA A 148 -16.52 -16.92 -6.16
C ALA A 148 -16.76 -15.70 -5.28
N ARG A 149 -17.17 -15.95 -4.03
CA ARG A 149 -17.51 -14.90 -3.06
C ARG A 149 -16.34 -13.95 -2.94
N GLN A 150 -16.55 -12.69 -3.30
CA GLN A 150 -15.59 -11.61 -3.07
C GLN A 150 -15.56 -11.25 -1.58
N GLU A 151 -15.07 -12.19 -0.77
CA GLU A 151 -14.75 -11.95 0.63
C GLU A 151 -13.56 -10.99 0.71
N GLY A 152 -13.65 -9.96 1.56
CA GLY A 152 -12.59 -8.96 1.69
C GLY A 152 -12.69 -7.74 0.74
N HIS A 153 -13.90 -7.31 0.33
CA HIS A 153 -14.06 -5.97 -0.24
C HIS A 153 -13.53 -4.92 0.75
N ALA A 154 -12.37 -4.33 0.44
CA ALA A 154 -11.68 -3.39 1.32
C ALA A 154 -12.59 -2.19 1.66
N SER A 155 -12.46 -1.64 2.88
CA SER A 155 -13.28 -0.51 3.32
C SER A 155 -12.98 0.71 2.43
N ARG A 156 -14.00 1.19 1.71
CA ARG A 156 -14.05 2.54 1.12
C ARG A 156 -14.14 3.55 2.26
N SER A 157 -12.99 3.82 2.88
CA SER A 157 -12.82 4.86 3.87
C SER A 157 -11.45 5.52 3.69
N ASN A 158 -11.48 6.80 3.32
CA ASN A 158 -10.34 7.71 3.27
C ASN A 158 -9.52 7.71 4.55
N TYR A 159 -8.24 8.06 4.43
CA TYR A 159 -7.38 8.31 5.59
C TYR A 159 -7.98 9.44 6.44
N THR A 160 -8.10 9.18 7.75
CA THR A 160 -8.30 10.25 8.73
C THR A 160 -6.94 10.84 9.05
N VAL A 161 -6.71 12.07 8.59
CA VAL A 161 -5.44 12.78 8.74
C VAL A 161 -5.56 13.86 9.83
N GLY A 162 -4.63 13.85 10.78
CA GLY A 162 -4.60 14.78 11.91
C GLY A 162 -3.36 14.60 12.80
N THR A 163 -3.24 15.45 13.83
CA THR A 163 -2.16 15.39 14.83
C THR A 163 -2.53 14.40 15.95
N LEU A 164 -1.64 13.49 16.31
CA LEU A 164 -1.85 12.49 17.35
C LEU A 164 -1.85 13.13 18.74
N ILE A 165 -3.02 13.28 19.37
CA ILE A 165 -3.16 13.94 20.68
C ILE A 165 -2.93 12.93 21.83
N GLU A 166 -3.56 11.76 21.73
CA GLU A 166 -3.65 10.79 22.81
C GLU A 166 -3.96 9.41 22.21
N TRP A 167 -3.41 8.36 22.80
CA TRP A 167 -3.76 6.97 22.48
C TRP A 167 -3.65 6.09 23.73
N GLY A 168 -4.45 5.04 23.79
CA GLY A 168 -4.47 4.12 24.93
C GLY A 168 -5.80 3.39 25.09
N GLU A 169 -5.97 2.72 26.22
CA GLU A 169 -7.23 2.09 26.62
C GLU A 169 -8.23 3.14 27.09
N MET A 170 -9.39 3.23 26.43
CA MET A 170 -10.47 4.18 26.74
C MET A 170 -11.79 3.45 27.01
N GLU A 171 -12.66 4.01 27.84
CA GLU A 171 -14.00 3.46 28.09
C GLU A 171 -15.04 3.94 27.07
N PHE A 172 -15.79 3.00 26.52
CA PHE A 172 -16.85 3.24 25.54
C PHE A 172 -18.21 2.75 26.08
N PRO A 173 -19.32 3.47 25.80
CA PRO A 173 -20.64 3.06 26.25
C PRO A 173 -21.12 1.79 25.52
N ASN A 174 -21.42 0.75 26.29
CA ASN A 174 -21.94 -0.52 25.78
C ASN A 174 -23.46 -0.45 25.62
N ARG A 175 -23.96 -0.71 24.40
CA ARG A 175 -25.40 -0.70 24.08
C ARG A 175 -26.06 -2.09 24.16
N LYS A 176 -25.36 -3.13 24.63
CA LYS A 176 -25.94 -4.48 24.80
C LYS A 176 -26.80 -4.54 26.06
N PRO A 177 -28.11 -4.89 25.97
CA PRO A 177 -28.96 -5.03 27.15
C PRO A 177 -28.44 -6.16 28.06
N GLY A 178 -28.50 -5.94 29.38
CA GLY A 178 -28.00 -6.89 30.38
C GLY A 178 -26.47 -6.97 30.56
N GLY A 179 -25.69 -6.16 29.83
CA GLY A 179 -24.24 -6.07 30.00
C GLY A 179 -23.79 -5.02 31.01
N ARG A 180 -22.47 -4.92 31.25
CA ARG A 180 -21.85 -3.73 31.89
C ARG A 180 -22.14 -2.48 31.05
N ALA A 181 -22.33 -1.32 31.69
CA ALA A 181 -22.69 -0.07 31.00
C ALA A 181 -21.58 0.50 30.10
N THR A 182 -20.31 0.24 30.45
CA THR A 182 -19.13 0.58 29.64
C THR A 182 -18.29 -0.66 29.34
N TYR A 183 -17.41 -0.54 28.36
CA TYR A 183 -16.35 -1.51 28.05
C TYR A 183 -15.08 -0.77 27.63
N THR A 184 -13.92 -1.28 28.04
CA THR A 184 -12.61 -0.75 27.67
C THR A 184 -12.21 -1.26 26.28
N SER A 185 -11.55 -0.43 25.49
CA SER A 185 -10.94 -0.80 24.20
C SER A 185 -9.82 0.18 23.85
N PHE A 186 -8.81 -0.27 23.11
CA PHE A 186 -7.76 0.62 22.63
C PHE A 186 -8.29 1.61 21.58
N ALA A 187 -7.90 2.88 21.72
CA ALA A 187 -8.34 3.97 20.87
C ALA A 187 -7.27 5.06 20.71
N VAL A 188 -7.49 5.91 19.70
CA VAL A 188 -6.58 6.96 19.24
C VAL A 188 -7.38 8.22 19.00
N LYS A 189 -6.92 9.37 19.49
CA LYS A 189 -7.50 10.69 19.23
C LYS A 189 -6.60 11.50 18.31
N LEU A 190 -7.19 12.03 17.24
CA LEU A 190 -6.54 12.89 16.27
C LEU A 190 -7.16 14.28 16.30
N ASP A 191 -6.34 15.33 16.37
CA ASP A 191 -6.77 16.68 16.05
C ASP A 191 -6.81 16.83 14.54
N THR A 192 -8.00 17.04 13.99
CA THR A 192 -8.21 17.14 12.53
C THR A 192 -8.66 18.55 12.17
N SER A 193 -8.60 18.89 10.87
CA SER A 193 -9.17 20.14 10.35
C SER A 193 -10.68 20.31 10.56
N ALA A 194 -11.36 19.31 11.15
CA ALA A 194 -12.77 19.36 11.57
C ALA A 194 -12.95 19.18 13.10
N GLY A 195 -11.87 19.28 13.89
CA GLY A 195 -11.83 19.05 15.33
C GLY A 195 -11.32 17.66 15.75
N GLU A 196 -11.37 17.37 17.06
CA GLU A 196 -10.95 16.09 17.63
C GLU A 196 -11.80 14.92 17.10
N LYS A 197 -11.12 13.84 16.70
CA LYS A 197 -11.75 12.62 16.20
C LYS A 197 -11.13 11.37 16.81
N THR A 198 -11.91 10.64 17.58
CA THR A 198 -11.53 9.33 18.14
C THR A 198 -11.70 8.21 17.10
N LEU A 199 -10.69 7.35 16.98
CA LEU A 199 -10.72 6.07 16.25
C LEU A 199 -10.56 4.94 17.27
N GLN A 200 -11.35 3.87 17.16
CA GLN A 200 -11.40 2.78 18.14
C GLN A 200 -11.10 1.42 17.50
N GLY A 201 -10.24 0.63 18.12
CA GLY A 201 -10.06 -0.79 17.85
C GLY A 201 -8.64 -1.29 18.13
N GLU A 202 -8.53 -2.49 18.71
CA GLU A 202 -7.26 -3.09 19.17
C GLU A 202 -6.12 -3.10 18.14
N GLY A 203 -6.43 -3.29 16.85
CA GLY A 203 -5.41 -3.27 15.78
C GLY A 203 -4.76 -1.91 15.53
N LEU A 204 -5.23 -0.82 16.15
CA LEU A 204 -4.53 0.47 16.16
C LEU A 204 -3.25 0.42 17.00
N LYS A 205 -3.17 -0.48 17.99
CA LYS A 205 -1.99 -0.62 18.86
C LYS A 205 -0.79 -1.12 18.08
N ASP A 206 -0.96 -2.21 17.34
CA ASP A 206 0.05 -2.79 16.44
C ASP A 206 0.46 -1.75 15.39
N ALA A 207 -0.51 -1.16 14.69
CA ALA A 207 -0.25 -0.21 13.60
C ALA A 207 0.41 1.12 14.06
N LEU A 208 0.26 1.53 15.32
CA LEU A 208 1.05 2.64 15.90
C LEU A 208 2.47 2.22 16.27
N ALA A 209 2.65 0.98 16.75
CA ALA A 209 3.95 0.44 17.13
C ALA A 209 4.85 0.22 15.90
N ASP A 210 4.29 -0.32 14.80
CA ASP A 210 4.99 -0.56 13.52
C ASP A 210 5.61 0.73 12.93
N VAL A 211 5.02 1.89 13.22
CA VAL A 211 5.42 3.20 12.68
C VAL A 211 6.14 4.07 13.74
N ALA A 212 6.25 3.59 14.98
CA ALA A 212 6.85 4.29 16.12
C ALA A 212 6.34 5.74 16.33
N CYS A 213 5.02 5.94 16.17
CA CYS A 213 4.38 7.24 16.33
C CYS A 213 4.32 7.73 17.79
N ASN A 214 4.56 9.02 17.98
CA ASN A 214 4.57 9.71 19.27
C ASN A 214 3.41 10.71 19.35
N ILE A 215 3.02 11.09 20.57
CA ILE A 215 2.07 12.21 20.75
C ILE A 215 2.71 13.49 20.21
N GLY A 216 1.94 14.25 19.42
CA GLY A 216 2.40 15.39 18.64
C GLY A 216 2.76 15.08 17.18
N ASP A 217 2.94 13.80 16.80
CA ASP A 217 3.17 13.44 15.40
C ASP A 217 1.91 13.64 14.56
N ARG A 218 2.08 14.19 13.36
CA ARG A 218 1.02 14.23 12.35
C ARG A 218 0.93 12.87 11.68
N VAL A 219 -0.28 12.33 11.51
CA VAL A 219 -0.50 10.95 11.04
C VAL A 219 -1.73 10.86 10.15
N GLY A 220 -1.69 9.95 9.18
CA GLY A 220 -2.86 9.51 8.44
C GLY A 220 -3.22 8.07 8.81
N ILE A 221 -4.42 7.86 9.38
CA ILE A 221 -4.90 6.55 9.84
C ILE A 221 -6.07 6.06 8.96
N LYS A 222 -5.96 4.84 8.44
CA LYS A 222 -6.98 4.17 7.61
C LYS A 222 -7.34 2.80 8.17
N ARG A 223 -8.61 2.43 8.08
CA ARG A 223 -9.10 1.09 8.42
C ARG A 223 -9.12 0.23 7.16
N LEU A 224 -8.50 -0.95 7.19
CA LEU A 224 -8.34 -1.78 6.00
C LEU A 224 -9.48 -2.80 5.85
N HIS A 225 -9.39 -3.91 6.56
CA HIS A 225 -10.29 -5.05 6.48
C HIS A 225 -10.42 -5.73 7.86
N LYS A 226 -11.28 -6.75 7.95
CA LYS A 226 -11.37 -7.62 9.12
C LYS A 226 -10.55 -8.88 8.91
N GLU A 227 -9.71 -9.22 9.87
CA GLU A 227 -9.02 -10.51 9.96
C GLU A 227 -9.63 -11.38 11.07
N LYS A 228 -9.32 -12.68 11.06
CA LYS A 228 -9.71 -13.63 12.10
C LYS A 228 -8.53 -13.86 13.05
N VAL A 229 -8.58 -13.29 14.25
CA VAL A 229 -7.57 -13.53 15.29
C VAL A 229 -8.03 -14.61 16.27
N PRO A 230 -7.11 -15.43 16.83
CA PRO A 230 -7.45 -16.36 17.90
C PRO A 230 -7.93 -15.61 19.14
N ALA A 231 -9.05 -16.04 19.73
CA ALA A 231 -9.63 -15.37 20.89
C ALA A 231 -8.98 -15.83 22.20
N PHE A 232 -8.71 -14.89 23.10
CA PHE A 232 -8.09 -15.15 24.41
C PHE A 232 -8.89 -14.50 25.53
N HIS A 233 -8.88 -15.14 26.71
CA HIS A 233 -9.47 -14.58 27.93
C HIS A 233 -8.61 -13.42 28.46
N HIS A 234 -9.13 -12.20 28.36
CA HIS A 234 -8.46 -10.94 28.75
C HIS A 234 -7.81 -10.97 30.16
N GLY A 235 -8.39 -11.69 31.12
CA GLY A 235 -7.87 -11.80 32.49
C GLY A 235 -6.90 -12.95 32.76
N THR A 236 -6.69 -13.87 31.81
CA THR A 236 -5.86 -15.08 32.04
C THR A 236 -4.94 -15.46 30.87
N GLY A 237 -5.03 -14.79 29.73
CA GLY A 237 -4.25 -15.09 28.51
C GLY A 237 -4.55 -16.45 27.87
N ARG A 238 -5.52 -17.23 28.39
CA ARG A 238 -5.82 -18.57 27.90
C ARG A 238 -6.69 -18.52 26.63
N PRO A 239 -6.48 -19.43 25.66
CA PRO A 239 -7.31 -19.52 24.46
C PRO A 239 -8.76 -19.81 24.84
N ILE A 240 -9.70 -19.13 24.19
CA ILE A 240 -11.14 -19.42 24.33
C ILE A 240 -11.48 -20.53 23.34
N LEU A 241 -11.80 -21.72 23.86
CA LEU A 241 -12.23 -22.85 23.03
C LEU A 241 -13.75 -22.83 22.82
N ASP A 242 -14.21 -23.34 21.68
CA ASP A 242 -15.64 -23.57 21.48
C ASP A 242 -16.09 -24.87 22.18
N PRO A 243 -17.12 -24.87 23.04
CA PRO A 243 -17.55 -26.05 23.78
C PRO A 243 -18.04 -27.22 22.91
N ALA A 244 -18.41 -26.97 21.64
CA ALA A 244 -18.95 -28.00 20.75
C ALA A 244 -17.88 -28.72 19.90
N THR A 245 -16.83 -28.01 19.47
CA THR A 245 -15.75 -28.58 18.61
C THR A 245 -14.42 -28.74 19.33
N GLY A 246 -14.20 -28.04 20.44
CA GLY A 246 -12.90 -27.98 21.13
C GLY A 246 -11.85 -27.09 20.44
N GLU A 247 -12.16 -26.53 19.27
CA GLU A 247 -11.28 -25.64 18.52
C GLU A 247 -11.17 -24.26 19.17
N GLN A 248 -10.07 -23.53 18.93
CA GLN A 248 -9.96 -22.15 19.42
C GLN A 248 -10.91 -21.23 18.63
N LYS A 249 -11.78 -20.54 19.36
CA LYS A 249 -12.70 -19.55 18.83
C LYS A 249 -11.93 -18.41 18.18
N LEU A 250 -12.36 -17.99 16.99
CA LEU A 250 -11.78 -16.84 16.29
C LEU A 250 -12.68 -15.59 16.44
N TRP A 251 -12.07 -14.43 16.59
CA TRP A 251 -12.75 -13.13 16.65
C TRP A 251 -12.40 -12.25 15.45
N ASP A 252 -13.31 -11.36 15.07
CA ASP A 252 -13.04 -10.33 14.06
C ASP A 252 -12.17 -9.23 14.67
N ARG A 253 -10.93 -9.05 14.19
CA ARG A 253 -10.13 -7.84 14.46
C ARG A 253 -10.14 -6.94 13.23
N TRP A 254 -10.25 -5.63 13.43
CA TRP A 254 -10.00 -4.67 12.35
C TRP A 254 -8.49 -4.45 12.21
N VAL A 255 -7.98 -4.67 11.00
CA VAL A 255 -6.62 -4.28 10.61
C VAL A 255 -6.63 -2.79 10.26
N TRP A 256 -5.62 -2.07 10.73
CA TRP A 256 -5.44 -0.64 10.50
C TRP A 256 -4.10 -0.38 9.81
N GLN A 257 -4.02 0.73 9.10
CA GLN A 257 -2.77 1.30 8.60
C GLN A 257 -2.62 2.69 9.20
N VAL A 258 -1.48 2.95 9.82
CA VAL A 258 -0.99 4.29 10.15
C VAL A 258 0.11 4.62 9.16
N ASN A 259 0.20 5.87 8.71
CA ASN A 259 1.42 6.41 8.13
C ASN A 259 1.75 7.72 8.86
N ARG A 260 3.01 7.89 9.29
CA ARG A 260 3.49 9.13 9.89
C ARG A 260 3.69 10.17 8.79
N ILE A 261 3.31 11.39 9.09
CA ILE A 261 3.45 12.57 8.25
C ILE A 261 4.49 13.45 8.93
N HIS A 262 5.73 13.38 8.44
CA HIS A 262 6.83 14.25 8.89
C HIS A 262 6.64 15.68 8.36
#